data_AF-A0A392NA66-F1
#
_entry.id   AF-A0A392NA66-F1
#
_cell.length_a   1.000
_cell.length_b   1.000
_cell.length_c   1.000
_cell.angle_alpha   90.00
_cell.angle_beta   90.00
_cell.angle_gamma   90.00
#
_symmetry.space_group_name_H-M   'P 1'
#
loop_
_entity.id
_entity.type
_entity.pdbx_description
1 polymer ?
#
loop_
_entity_poly.entity_id
_entity_poly.type
_entity_poly.pdbx_seq_one_letter_code
_entity_poly.pdbx_strand_id
1 'polypeptide(L)'
;SNLHVTVTSAVAAAVVWMSEFPTRLTPIILPLMASIKREQEEILQTKSAEALAELIYHCVSRRPCPNDKLIKNICSLTCMDPSETPQAKLICSMESIDDQGLLSFRTPVNKQKSKVHVLTGEDRSKAEGFISRRGSELALKLLCEKFGVLLFDKVPKLWDCLTEVLKPSSYESLLAATEKHDTVAIESVSDPQTLINNIQVSAINFSL
;
A
#
# COMPACT_ATOMS: atom_id res chain seq x y z
N SER A 1 15.19 4.65 17.55
CA SER A 1 16.11 5.45 16.72
C SER A 1 16.16 4.85 15.32
N ASN A 2 16.29 5.67 14.27
CA ASN A 2 16.38 5.18 12.89
C ASN A 2 17.57 4.22 12.70
N LEU A 3 18.69 4.51 13.35
CA LEU A 3 19.88 3.64 13.36
C LEU A 3 19.58 2.19 13.77
N HIS A 4 18.73 1.97 14.77
CA HIS A 4 18.35 0.62 15.17
C HIS A 4 17.57 -0.11 14.07
N VAL A 5 16.67 0.59 13.37
CA VAL A 5 15.90 0.02 12.25
C VAL A 5 16.84 -0.34 11.10
N THR A 6 17.76 0.55 10.73
CA THR A 6 18.74 0.31 9.67
C THR A 6 19.61 -0.91 9.97
N VAL A 7 20.21 -0.98 11.17
CA VAL A 7 21.10 -2.09 11.53
C VAL A 7 20.35 -3.42 11.59
N THR A 8 19.18 -3.45 12.24
CA THR A 8 18.41 -4.70 12.36
C THR A 8 17.83 -5.16 11.02
N SER A 9 17.43 -4.25 10.14
CA SER A 9 16.97 -4.59 8.79
C SER A 9 18.11 -5.08 7.89
N ALA A 10 19.30 -4.47 7.97
CA ALA A 10 20.47 -4.95 7.24
C ALA A 10 20.88 -6.38 7.64
N VAL A 11 20.85 -6.68 8.94
CA VAL A 11 21.11 -8.05 9.44
C VAL A 11 20.03 -9.01 8.95
N ALA A 12 18.75 -8.62 9.02
CA ALA A 12 17.65 -9.43 8.51
C ALA A 12 17.78 -9.69 6.99
N ALA A 13 18.17 -8.67 6.21
CA ALA A 13 18.40 -8.79 4.78
C ALA A 13 19.54 -9.76 4.47
N ALA A 14 20.65 -9.70 5.21
CA ALA A 14 21.74 -10.65 5.06
C ALA A 14 21.27 -12.11 5.30
N VAL A 15 20.43 -12.34 6.31
CA VAL A 15 19.84 -13.68 6.55
C VAL A 15 18.97 -14.14 5.39
N VAL A 16 18.20 -13.24 4.78
CA VAL A 16 17.41 -13.58 3.59
C VAL A 16 18.32 -14.00 2.42
N TRP A 17 19.40 -13.27 2.18
CA TRP A 17 20.35 -13.57 1.09
C TRP A 17 21.12 -14.88 1.29
N MET A 18 21.33 -15.29 2.53
CA MET A 18 21.90 -16.61 2.84
C MET A 18 20.89 -17.75 2.62
N SER A 19 19.59 -17.44 2.44
CA SER A 19 18.50 -18.42 2.32
C SER A 19 18.38 -19.41 3.50
N GLU A 20 19.01 -19.10 4.63
CA GLU A 20 18.97 -19.91 5.86
C GLU A 20 17.90 -19.37 6.82
N PHE A 21 16.66 -19.82 6.63
CA PHE A 21 15.54 -19.29 7.41
C PHE A 21 15.34 -20.06 8.73
N PRO A 22 15.22 -19.37 9.87
CA PRO A 22 14.81 -19.99 11.12
C PRO A 22 13.38 -20.51 11.04
N THR A 23 12.99 -21.38 11.98
CA THR A 23 11.61 -21.91 12.11
C THR A 23 10.58 -20.81 12.36
N ARG A 24 10.97 -19.69 12.96
CA ARG A 24 10.13 -18.51 13.18
C ARG A 24 10.69 -17.33 12.38
N LEU A 25 9.91 -16.79 11.45
CA LEU A 25 10.34 -15.68 10.58
C LEU A 25 10.18 -14.29 11.18
N THR A 26 9.49 -14.15 12.30
CA THR A 26 9.23 -12.86 12.96
C THR A 26 10.50 -12.02 13.17
N PRO A 27 11.66 -12.57 13.59
CA PRO A 27 12.90 -11.80 13.76
C PRO A 27 13.47 -11.24 12.45
N ILE A 28 13.05 -11.74 11.29
CA ILE A 28 13.47 -11.27 9.97
C ILE A 28 12.41 -10.32 9.40
N ILE A 29 11.14 -10.70 9.49
CA ILE A 29 10.02 -9.92 8.96
C ILE A 29 9.92 -8.55 9.64
N LEU A 30 9.98 -8.50 10.96
CA LEU A 30 9.72 -7.24 11.68
C LEU A 30 10.77 -6.16 11.39
N PRO A 31 12.08 -6.44 11.39
CA PRO A 31 13.07 -5.44 10.99
C PRO A 31 12.91 -4.95 9.55
N LEU A 32 12.66 -5.86 8.59
CA LEU A 32 12.45 -5.48 7.19
C LEU A 32 11.22 -4.58 7.04
N MET A 33 10.07 -4.98 7.61
CA MET A 33 8.85 -4.17 7.58
C MET A 33 9.00 -2.83 8.31
N ALA A 34 9.78 -2.80 9.40
CA ALA A 34 10.09 -1.56 10.11
C ALA A 34 10.88 -0.57 9.24
N SER A 35 11.82 -1.08 8.42
CA SER A 35 12.59 -0.28 7.46
C SER A 35 11.71 0.18 6.30
N ILE A 36 10.89 -0.71 5.72
CA ILE A 36 9.90 -0.34 4.69
C ILE A 36 9.01 0.82 5.13
N LYS A 37 8.56 0.83 6.39
CA LYS A 37 7.66 1.87 6.90
C LYS A 37 8.37 3.21 7.21
N ARG A 38 9.65 3.20 7.60
CA ARG A 38 10.26 4.35 8.33
C ARG A 38 11.65 4.77 7.87
N GLU A 39 12.31 3.99 7.01
CA GLU A 39 13.67 4.28 6.57
C GLU A 39 13.70 5.52 5.67
N GLN A 40 14.48 6.52 6.10
CA GLN A 40 14.55 7.82 5.41
C GLN A 40 15.41 7.69 4.17
N GLU A 41 16.52 6.95 4.29
CA GLU A 41 17.46 6.76 3.21
C GLU A 41 16.94 5.77 2.18
N GLU A 42 16.71 6.27 0.97
CA GLU A 42 16.09 5.52 -0.11
C GLU A 42 16.88 4.25 -0.45
N ILE A 43 18.20 4.35 -0.50
CA ILE A 43 19.08 3.22 -0.81
C ILE A 43 18.90 2.10 0.21
N LEU A 44 18.81 2.44 1.51
CA LEU A 44 18.63 1.46 2.57
C LEU A 44 17.23 0.87 2.55
N GLN A 45 16.21 1.70 2.29
CA GLN A 45 14.84 1.23 2.14
C GLN A 45 14.68 0.29 0.95
N THR A 46 15.37 0.56 -0.16
CA THR A 46 15.46 -0.31 -1.34
C THR A 46 16.03 -1.67 -1.00
N LYS A 47 17.12 -1.73 -0.23
CA LYS A 47 17.70 -3.02 0.20
C LYS A 47 16.76 -3.83 1.09
N SER A 48 15.97 -3.17 1.93
CA SER A 48 14.92 -3.83 2.69
C SER A 48 13.77 -4.34 1.81
N ALA A 49 13.41 -3.60 0.75
CA ALA A 49 12.37 -4.01 -0.21
C ALA A 49 12.80 -5.23 -1.05
N GLU A 50 14.04 -5.22 -1.56
CA GLU A 50 14.65 -6.37 -2.24
C GLU A 50 14.63 -7.62 -1.35
N ALA A 51 15.11 -7.49 -0.12
CA ALA A 51 15.12 -8.60 0.83
C ALA A 51 13.70 -9.07 1.21
N LEU A 52 12.73 -8.16 1.33
CA LEU A 52 11.35 -8.55 1.63
C LEU A 52 10.71 -9.32 0.46
N ALA A 53 10.95 -8.90 -0.78
CA ALA A 53 10.49 -9.61 -1.98
C ALA A 53 11.12 -11.01 -2.07
N GLU A 54 12.42 -11.12 -1.81
CA GLU A 54 13.15 -12.41 -1.76
C GLU A 54 12.59 -13.33 -0.66
N LEU A 55 12.33 -12.78 0.53
CA LEU A 55 11.73 -13.53 1.63
C LEU A 55 10.35 -14.07 1.25
N ILE A 56 9.49 -13.26 0.63
CA ILE A 56 8.14 -13.67 0.20
C ILE A 56 8.24 -14.81 -0.84
N TYR A 57 9.19 -14.72 -1.76
CA TYR A 57 9.46 -15.77 -2.75
C TYR A 57 9.86 -17.10 -2.12
N HIS A 58 10.81 -17.10 -1.19
CA HIS A 58 11.17 -18.31 -0.45
C HIS A 58 10.03 -18.86 0.42
N CYS A 59 9.08 -18.02 0.82
CA CYS A 59 7.99 -18.41 1.69
C CYS A 59 6.80 -19.09 0.98
N VAL A 60 6.75 -19.09 -0.36
CA VAL A 60 5.63 -19.70 -1.12
C VAL A 60 5.40 -21.18 -0.78
N SER A 61 6.48 -21.95 -0.65
CA SER A 61 6.43 -23.38 -0.32
C SER A 61 6.37 -23.65 1.19
N ARG A 62 6.60 -22.62 2.03
CA ARG A 62 6.66 -22.76 3.48
C ARG A 62 5.27 -23.00 4.08
N ARG A 63 5.20 -23.79 5.16
CA ARG A 63 3.98 -23.99 5.95
C ARG A 63 4.29 -23.79 7.44
N PRO A 64 3.56 -22.92 8.16
CA PRO A 64 2.57 -21.95 7.65
C PRO A 64 3.23 -20.87 6.78
N CYS A 65 2.50 -20.40 5.76
CA CYS A 65 2.97 -19.35 4.85
C CYS A 65 2.64 -17.95 5.43
N PRO A 66 3.63 -17.05 5.59
CA PRO A 66 3.38 -15.70 6.07
C PRO A 66 2.87 -14.72 5.00
N ASN A 67 2.88 -15.11 3.72
CA ASN A 67 2.74 -14.20 2.59
C ASN A 67 1.43 -13.42 2.60
N ASP A 68 0.29 -14.06 2.85
CA ASP A 68 -1.01 -13.37 2.84
C ASP A 68 -1.05 -12.19 3.82
N LYS A 69 -0.46 -12.38 5.01
CA LYS A 69 -0.38 -11.32 6.01
C LYS A 69 0.60 -10.21 5.61
N LEU A 70 1.74 -10.58 5.01
CA LEU A 70 2.72 -9.61 4.51
C LEU A 70 2.11 -8.75 3.41
N ILE A 71 1.45 -9.36 2.44
CA ILE A 71 0.86 -8.68 1.28
C ILE A 71 -0.24 -7.73 1.71
N LYS A 72 -1.14 -8.17 2.61
CA LYS A 72 -2.16 -7.29 3.18
C LYS A 72 -1.52 -6.09 3.90
N ASN A 73 -0.41 -6.30 4.60
CA ASN A 73 0.30 -5.21 5.28
C ASN A 73 0.96 -4.25 4.30
N ILE A 74 1.66 -4.77 3.28
CA ILE A 74 2.30 -3.95 2.24
C ILE A 74 1.25 -3.09 1.51
N CYS A 75 0.12 -3.67 1.08
CA CYS A 75 -0.96 -2.91 0.44
C CYS A 75 -1.52 -1.81 1.36
N SER A 76 -1.65 -2.10 2.67
CA SER A 76 -2.05 -1.09 3.65
C SER A 76 -1.02 0.03 3.80
N LEU A 77 0.28 -0.28 3.76
CA LEU A 77 1.36 0.71 3.85
C LEU A 77 1.43 1.61 2.61
N THR A 78 1.06 1.09 1.44
CA THR A 78 0.96 1.85 0.18
C THR A 78 -0.10 2.95 0.27
N CYS A 79 -1.19 2.68 0.99
CA CYS A 79 -2.32 3.59 1.16
C CYS A 79 -2.14 4.61 2.30
N MET A 80 -0.94 4.72 2.89
CA MET A 80 -0.72 5.57 4.07
C MET A 80 -0.44 7.04 3.76
N ASP A 81 -0.16 7.41 2.51
CA ASP A 81 0.11 8.79 2.11
C ASP A 81 -1.20 9.52 1.77
N PRO A 82 -1.69 10.45 2.61
CA PRO A 82 -2.94 11.15 2.36
C PRO A 82 -2.92 12.05 1.12
N SER A 83 -1.71 12.33 0.58
CA SER A 83 -1.52 13.16 -0.61
C SER A 83 -1.89 12.39 -1.88
N GLU A 84 -1.70 11.07 -1.89
CA GLU A 84 -2.07 10.17 -3.01
C GLU A 84 -3.33 9.35 -2.71
N THR A 85 -3.58 9.06 -1.43
CA THR A 85 -4.71 8.25 -0.97
C THR A 85 -5.62 9.08 -0.05
N PRO A 86 -6.56 9.84 -0.63
CA PRO A 86 -7.49 10.66 0.13
C PRO A 86 -8.30 9.84 1.15
N GLN A 87 -8.62 10.46 2.29
CA GLN A 87 -9.42 9.82 3.32
C GLN A 87 -10.90 10.14 3.10
N ALA A 88 -11.70 9.14 2.73
CA ALA A 88 -13.12 9.28 2.40
C ALA A 88 -13.91 9.98 3.53
N LYS A 89 -13.62 9.66 4.79
CA LYS A 89 -14.27 10.29 5.95
C LYS A 89 -14.08 11.81 5.99
N LEU A 90 -12.91 12.32 5.60
CA LEU A 90 -12.65 13.76 5.57
C LEU A 90 -13.41 14.44 4.43
N ILE A 91 -13.55 13.76 3.29
CA ILE A 91 -14.29 14.26 2.12
C ILE A 91 -15.79 14.32 2.43
N CYS A 92 -16.36 13.24 2.98
CA CYS A 92 -17.79 13.18 3.31
C CYS A 92 -18.20 14.12 4.45
N SER A 93 -17.26 14.57 5.29
CA SER A 93 -17.55 15.55 6.36
C SER A 93 -17.59 17.00 5.85
N MET A 94 -17.21 17.23 4.59
CA MET A 94 -17.12 18.55 3.98
C MET A 94 -18.40 18.85 3.20
N GLU A 95 -19.53 18.88 3.90
CA GLU A 95 -20.82 19.30 3.33
C GLU A 95 -20.85 20.82 3.13
N SER A 96 -20.43 21.25 1.95
CA SER A 96 -21.08 22.27 1.11
C SER A 96 -20.14 22.62 -0.05
N ILE A 97 -20.35 21.97 -1.19
CA ILE A 97 -19.86 22.50 -2.46
C ILE A 97 -21.13 22.78 -3.27
N ASP A 98 -21.40 24.07 -3.43
CA ASP A 98 -22.41 24.58 -4.35
C ASP A 98 -22.20 23.96 -5.73
N ASP A 99 -23.30 23.55 -6.36
CA ASP A 99 -23.37 23.05 -7.73
C ASP A 99 -22.80 24.06 -8.72
N GLN A 100 -21.47 24.13 -8.90
CA GLN A 100 -20.76 24.44 -10.15
C GLN A 100 -19.27 24.09 -10.01
N GLY A 101 -18.91 22.91 -10.51
CA GLY A 101 -17.68 22.74 -11.28
C GLY A 101 -16.37 22.54 -10.53
N LEU A 102 -15.91 21.29 -10.55
CA LEU A 102 -14.53 20.85 -10.37
C LEU A 102 -13.93 21.03 -8.97
N LEU A 103 -13.44 19.92 -8.41
CA LEU A 103 -12.54 19.87 -7.25
C LEU A 103 -11.27 20.67 -7.56
N SER A 104 -11.34 21.99 -7.36
CA SER A 104 -10.16 22.83 -7.31
C SER A 104 -9.35 22.40 -6.09
N PHE A 105 -8.25 21.70 -6.33
CA PHE A 105 -7.17 21.51 -5.37
C PHE A 105 -6.72 22.89 -4.89
N ARG A 106 -7.37 23.37 -3.83
CA ARG A 106 -6.99 24.60 -3.17
C ARG A 106 -5.73 24.30 -2.36
N THR A 107 -4.57 24.39 -3.01
CA THR A 107 -3.31 24.55 -2.30
C THR A 107 -3.45 25.74 -1.33
N PRO A 108 -3.25 25.58 -0.02
CA PRO A 108 -3.23 26.73 0.87
C PRO A 108 -1.94 27.50 0.62
N VAL A 109 -2.01 28.51 -0.25
CA VAL A 109 -0.98 29.54 -0.35
C VAL A 109 -1.08 30.39 0.92
N ASN A 110 -0.25 30.09 1.92
CA ASN A 110 -0.06 31.00 3.04
C ASN A 110 1.29 31.72 2.90
N LYS A 111 1.21 33.05 2.79
CA LYS A 111 2.34 33.96 2.64
C LYS A 111 3.16 34.02 3.93
N GLN A 112 4.48 33.92 3.76
CA GLN A 112 5.60 34.27 4.63
C GLN A 112 5.30 34.82 6.05
N LYS A 113 5.96 34.21 7.05
CA LYS A 113 6.91 34.90 7.93
C LYS A 113 7.85 33.89 8.61
N SER A 114 9.14 34.19 8.57
CA SER A 114 10.24 33.43 9.19
C SER A 114 10.08 33.30 10.70
N LYS A 115 10.19 32.07 11.25
CA LYS A 115 10.93 31.69 12.49
C LYS A 115 10.52 30.29 12.96
N VAL A 116 11.53 29.42 13.11
CA VAL A 116 11.55 28.12 13.83
C VAL A 116 10.53 27.09 13.36
N HIS A 117 10.96 26.18 12.49
CA HIS A 117 10.17 25.07 11.96
C HIS A 117 9.96 24.00 13.05
N VAL A 118 8.95 24.20 13.89
CA VAL A 118 8.31 23.10 14.62
C VAL A 118 7.36 22.45 13.63
N LEU A 119 7.74 21.30 13.07
CA LEU A 119 6.86 20.47 12.24
C LEU A 119 5.56 20.23 13.00
N THR A 120 4.44 20.64 12.42
CA THR A 120 3.13 20.34 13.00
C THR A 120 2.89 18.82 12.96
N GLY A 121 2.04 18.29 13.83
CA GLY A 121 1.75 16.83 13.86
C GLY A 121 1.23 16.29 12.51
N GLU A 122 0.55 17.13 11.74
CA GLU A 122 0.04 16.79 10.40
C GLU A 122 1.16 16.66 9.37
N ASP A 123 2.14 17.56 9.38
CA ASP A 123 3.29 17.51 8.45
C ASP A 123 4.12 16.24 8.67
N ARG A 124 4.27 15.85 9.94
CA ARG A 124 4.94 14.60 10.30
C ARG A 124 4.19 13.37 9.81
N SER A 125 2.86 13.34 9.97
CA SER A 125 2.04 12.22 9.48
C SER A 125 2.10 12.08 7.96
N LYS A 126 2.13 13.20 7.23
CA LYS A 126 2.29 13.20 5.77
C LYS A 126 3.67 12.67 5.36
N ALA A 127 4.74 13.12 6.02
CA ALA A 127 6.09 12.63 5.76
C ALA A 127 6.22 11.12 6.04
N GLU A 128 5.67 10.64 7.16
CA GLU A 128 5.67 9.21 7.50
C GLU A 128 4.84 8.38 6.49
N GLY A 129 3.71 8.92 6.02
CA GLY A 129 2.87 8.31 4.98
C GLY A 129 3.60 8.18 3.65
N PHE A 130 4.25 9.25 3.19
CA PHE A 130 5.07 9.27 1.98
C PHE A 130 6.17 8.20 2.01
N ILE A 131 6.91 8.12 3.12
CA ILE A 131 8.03 7.17 3.26
C ILE A 131 7.52 5.73 3.25
N SER A 132 6.43 5.47 3.98
CA SER A 132 5.78 4.16 4.02
C SER A 132 5.30 3.73 2.64
N ARG A 133 4.68 4.65 1.89
CA ARG A 133 4.22 4.43 0.52
C ARG A 133 5.40 4.11 -0.40
N ARG A 134 6.44 4.94 -0.42
CA ARG A 134 7.65 4.73 -1.25
C ARG A 134 8.24 3.32 -1.07
N GLY A 135 8.44 2.89 0.18
CA GLY A 135 9.02 1.57 0.47
C GLY A 135 8.10 0.41 0.08
N SER A 136 6.80 0.54 0.34
CA SER A 136 5.82 -0.52 0.05
C SER A 136 5.52 -0.65 -1.45
N GLU A 137 5.42 0.47 -2.19
CA GLU A 137 5.30 0.48 -3.64
C GLU A 137 6.49 -0.21 -4.31
N LEU A 138 7.71 0.09 -3.84
CA LEU A 138 8.92 -0.56 -4.34
C LEU A 138 8.90 -2.07 -4.07
N ALA A 139 8.49 -2.50 -2.87
CA ALA A 139 8.36 -3.92 -2.57
C ALA A 139 7.34 -4.61 -3.49
N LEU A 140 6.21 -3.96 -3.81
CA LEU A 140 5.23 -4.48 -4.77
C LEU A 140 5.83 -4.57 -6.18
N LYS A 141 6.53 -3.54 -6.67
CA LYS A 141 7.21 -3.59 -7.97
C LYS A 141 8.20 -4.75 -8.07
N LEU A 142 9.03 -4.93 -7.03
CA LEU A 142 9.99 -6.03 -6.97
C LEU A 142 9.32 -7.41 -6.91
N LEU A 143 8.13 -7.52 -6.29
CA LEU A 143 7.34 -8.75 -6.36
C LEU A 143 6.84 -9.03 -7.78
N CYS A 144 6.42 -7.99 -8.52
CA CYS A 144 6.02 -8.12 -9.92
C CYS A 144 7.20 -8.63 -10.76
N GLU A 145 8.37 -8.01 -10.62
CA GLU A 145 9.58 -8.42 -11.33
C GLU A 145 9.99 -9.86 -10.96
N LYS A 146 9.85 -10.24 -9.69
CA LYS A 146 10.29 -11.54 -9.18
C LYS A 146 9.37 -12.69 -9.57
N PHE A 147 8.06 -12.49 -9.56
CA PHE A 147 7.08 -13.53 -9.90
C PHE A 147 6.61 -13.48 -11.36
N GLY A 148 6.70 -12.33 -12.01
CA GLY A 148 6.18 -12.08 -13.36
C GLY A 148 4.73 -12.53 -13.51
N VAL A 149 4.46 -13.28 -14.57
CA VAL A 149 3.14 -13.85 -14.88
C VAL A 149 2.57 -14.76 -13.79
N LEU A 150 3.41 -15.29 -12.89
CA LEU A 150 2.99 -16.19 -11.81
C LEU A 150 2.66 -15.44 -10.51
N LEU A 151 2.66 -14.10 -10.52
CA LEU A 151 2.44 -13.27 -9.33
C LEU A 151 1.15 -13.66 -8.59
N PHE A 152 0.03 -13.68 -9.30
CA PHE A 152 -1.27 -13.98 -8.69
C PHE A 152 -1.45 -15.47 -8.36
N ASP A 153 -0.71 -16.37 -9.02
CA ASP A 153 -0.72 -17.80 -8.68
C ASP A 153 0.04 -18.08 -7.38
N LYS A 154 1.19 -17.42 -7.19
CA LYS A 154 2.04 -17.62 -6.00
C LYS A 154 1.61 -16.75 -4.82
N VAL A 155 0.98 -15.62 -5.10
CA VAL A 155 0.58 -14.60 -4.12
C VAL A 155 -0.87 -14.16 -4.38
N PRO A 156 -1.85 -15.07 -4.27
CA PRO A 156 -3.25 -14.79 -4.63
C PRO A 156 -3.87 -13.69 -3.77
N LYS A 157 -3.36 -13.48 -2.54
CA LYS A 157 -3.82 -12.41 -1.67
C LYS A 157 -3.65 -11.01 -2.28
N LEU A 158 -2.68 -10.82 -3.18
CA LEU A 158 -2.51 -9.55 -3.87
C LEU A 158 -3.71 -9.26 -4.79
N TRP A 159 -4.19 -10.28 -5.51
CA TRP A 159 -5.38 -10.17 -6.35
C TRP A 159 -6.62 -9.82 -5.52
N ASP A 160 -6.79 -10.46 -4.37
CA ASP A 160 -7.88 -10.12 -3.44
C ASP A 160 -7.83 -8.63 -3.06
N CYS A 161 -6.65 -8.13 -2.69
CA CYS A 161 -6.47 -6.73 -2.30
C CYS A 161 -6.75 -5.74 -3.45
N LEU A 162 -6.53 -6.13 -4.71
CA LEU A 162 -6.82 -5.30 -5.88
C LEU A 162 -8.32 -5.32 -6.24
N THR A 163 -8.97 -6.48 -6.09
CA THR A 163 -10.30 -6.75 -6.68
C THR A 163 -11.44 -6.82 -5.66
N GLU A 164 -11.17 -6.65 -4.36
CA GLU A 164 -12.19 -6.77 -3.30
C GLU A 164 -13.48 -6.01 -3.60
N VAL A 165 -13.38 -4.80 -4.14
CA VAL A 165 -14.52 -3.91 -4.46
C VAL A 165 -14.97 -3.98 -5.91
N LEU A 166 -14.17 -4.60 -6.80
CA LEU A 166 -14.43 -4.63 -8.25
C LEU A 166 -15.18 -5.87 -8.71
N LYS A 167 -15.59 -6.76 -7.81
CA LYS A 167 -16.33 -7.96 -8.20
C LYS A 167 -17.64 -7.54 -8.86
N PRO A 168 -17.86 -7.85 -10.15
CA PRO A 168 -19.13 -7.56 -10.79
C PRO A 168 -20.23 -8.29 -10.03
N SER A 169 -21.37 -7.62 -9.86
CA SER A 169 -22.57 -8.23 -9.32
C SER A 169 -22.83 -9.54 -10.05
N SER A 170 -23.18 -10.59 -9.31
CA SER A 170 -23.49 -11.90 -9.90
C SER A 170 -24.47 -11.73 -11.06
N TYR A 171 -24.36 -12.55 -12.10
CA TYR A 171 -25.22 -12.51 -13.29
C TYR A 171 -26.73 -12.46 -12.95
N GLU A 172 -27.10 -12.95 -11.76
CA GLU A 172 -28.44 -12.97 -11.20
C GLU A 172 -28.97 -11.56 -10.84
N SER A 173 -28.09 -10.62 -10.47
CA SER A 173 -28.43 -9.21 -10.20
C SER A 173 -28.58 -8.38 -11.48
N LEU A 174 -27.87 -8.75 -12.55
CA LEU A 174 -27.94 -8.07 -13.85
C LEU A 174 -29.23 -8.39 -14.61
N LEU A 175 -29.78 -9.60 -14.46
CA LEU A 175 -31.07 -9.99 -15.04
C LEU A 175 -32.27 -9.28 -14.37
N ALA A 176 -32.12 -8.80 -13.14
CA ALA A 176 -33.14 -7.99 -12.46
C ALA A 176 -33.09 -6.49 -12.86
N ALA A 177 -32.02 -6.04 -13.52
CA ALA A 177 -31.78 -4.62 -13.84
C ALA A 177 -32.14 -4.23 -15.29
N THR A 178 -32.52 -5.18 -16.14
CA THR A 178 -32.76 -4.95 -17.59
C THR A 178 -33.99 -4.10 -17.96
N GLU A 179 -34.60 -3.36 -17.02
CA GLU A 179 -35.67 -2.41 -17.37
C GLU A 179 -35.37 -0.93 -17.06
N LYS A 180 -34.24 -0.54 -16.47
CA LYS A 180 -33.94 0.90 -16.27
C LYS A 180 -32.45 1.24 -16.38
N HIS A 181 -32.12 1.90 -17.50
CA HIS A 181 -30.97 2.78 -17.77
C HIS A 181 -29.56 2.25 -17.43
N ASP A 182 -28.72 2.20 -18.46
CA ASP A 182 -27.29 1.90 -18.42
C ASP A 182 -26.53 2.73 -17.38
N THR A 183 -26.43 2.20 -16.16
CA THR A 183 -25.39 2.54 -15.21
C THR A 183 -24.84 1.20 -14.73
N VAL A 184 -23.55 0.98 -14.92
CA VAL A 184 -22.85 -0.14 -14.28
C VAL A 184 -23.10 0.01 -12.79
N ALA A 185 -23.97 -0.84 -12.23
CA ALA A 185 -24.24 -0.89 -10.81
C ALA A 185 -22.99 -1.43 -10.12
N ILE A 186 -22.02 -0.55 -9.85
CA ILE A 186 -21.07 -0.75 -8.78
C ILE A 186 -21.96 -0.98 -7.55
N GLU A 187 -21.95 -2.19 -6.98
CA GLU A 187 -22.60 -2.45 -5.69
C GLU A 187 -22.30 -1.27 -4.77
N SER A 188 -23.29 -0.84 -3.98
CA SER A 188 -23.13 0.22 -3.01
C SER A 188 -21.82 -0.01 -2.25
N VAL A 189 -20.78 0.76 -2.57
CA VAL A 189 -19.45 0.53 -2.04
C VAL A 189 -19.58 0.69 -0.53
N SER A 190 -19.57 -0.42 0.20
CA SER A 190 -19.89 -0.44 1.63
C SER A 190 -18.93 0.47 2.41
N ASP A 191 -17.71 0.61 1.93
CA ASP A 191 -16.71 1.52 2.44
C ASP A 191 -15.97 2.22 1.28
N PRO A 192 -16.29 3.50 1.00
CA PRO A 192 -15.61 4.27 -0.04
C PRO A 192 -14.08 4.31 0.12
N GLN A 193 -13.55 4.15 1.34
CA GLN A 193 -12.12 4.11 1.56
C GLN A 193 -11.48 2.86 0.94
N THR A 194 -12.17 1.72 0.99
CA THR A 194 -11.66 0.48 0.39
C THR A 194 -11.51 0.63 -1.13
N LEU A 195 -12.45 1.33 -1.80
CA LEU A 195 -12.31 1.63 -3.23
C LEU A 195 -11.09 2.53 -3.50
N ILE A 196 -10.91 3.60 -2.71
CA ILE A 196 -9.75 4.50 -2.86
C ILE A 196 -8.44 3.73 -2.69
N ASN A 197 -8.37 2.84 -1.69
CA ASN A 197 -7.19 2.01 -1.45
C ASN A 197 -6.92 1.05 -2.62
N ASN A 198 -7.96 0.39 -3.17
CA ASN A 198 -7.81 -0.49 -4.32
C ASN A 198 -7.29 0.26 -5.56
N ILE A 199 -7.79 1.47 -5.80
CA ILE A 199 -7.31 2.34 -6.88
C ILE A 199 -5.83 2.69 -6.65
N GLN A 200 -5.44 3.07 -5.43
CA GLN A 200 -4.04 3.37 -5.11
C GLN A 200 -3.12 2.17 -5.39
N VAL A 201 -3.48 0.98 -4.90
CA VAL A 201 -2.65 -0.21 -5.10
C VAL A 201 -2.60 -0.56 -6.60
N SER A 202 -3.72 -0.45 -7.32
CA SER A 202 -3.80 -0.72 -8.77
C SER A 202 -3.05 0.30 -9.64
N ALA A 203 -2.89 1.53 -9.16
CA ALA A 203 -2.14 2.58 -9.85
C ALA A 203 -0.63 2.33 -9.84
N ILE A 204 -0.13 1.45 -8.97
CA ILE A 204 1.22 0.93 -9.09
C ILE A 204 1.30 0.24 -10.44
N ASN A 205 2.17 0.74 -11.32
CA ASN A 205 2.33 0.16 -12.65
C ASN A 205 2.88 -1.28 -12.50
N PHE A 206 1.97 -2.26 -12.47
CA PHE A 206 2.26 -3.69 -12.56
C PHE A 206 2.63 -3.98 -14.01
N SER A 207 3.86 -3.68 -14.41
CA SER A 207 4.41 -4.19 -15.67
C SER A 207 4.63 -5.69 -15.52
N LEU A 208 3.60 -6.48 -15.82
CA LEU A 208 3.59 -7.96 -15.81
C LEU A 208 4.14 -8.54 -17.11
#